data_AF-A0A6B3D1I6-F1
#
_entry.id   AF-A0A6B3D1I6-F1
#
_cell.length_a   1.000
_cell.length_b   1.000
_cell.length_c   1.000
_cell.angle_alpha   90.00
_cell.angle_beta   90.00
_cell.angle_gamma   90.00
#
_symmetry.space_group_name_H-M   'P 1'
#
loop_
_entity.id
_entity.type
_entity.pdbx_description
1 polymer ?
#
loop_
_entity_poly.entity_id
_entity_poly.type
_entity_poly.pdbx_seq_one_letter_code
_entity_poly.pdbx_strand_id
1 'polypeptide(L)'
;PVVRLNRAVAVGEADGPRAGLAALAALDDTLPRYAAVAAYLHERDGDLDTAARLYAEAAHKASDLAERDHLTRRAARVNSRRREVR
;
A
#
# COMPACT_ATOMS: atom_id res chain seq x y z
N PRO A 1 5.79 -11.30 12.07
CA PRO A 1 5.80 -10.60 10.75
C PRO A 1 4.71 -9.53 10.63
N VAL A 2 3.43 -9.89 10.77
CA VAL A 2 2.28 -8.98 10.65
C VAL A 2 2.32 -7.80 11.62
N VAL A 3 2.78 -8.01 12.86
CA VAL A 3 2.85 -6.96 13.89
C VAL A 3 3.74 -5.78 13.46
N ARG A 4 4.84 -6.03 12.73
CA ARG A 4 5.75 -4.95 12.28
C ARG A 4 5.11 -4.11 11.17
N LEU A 5 4.44 -4.76 10.22
CA LEU A 5 3.67 -4.07 9.18
C LEU A 5 2.52 -3.26 9.77
N ASN A 6 1.77 -3.85 10.72
CA ASN A 6 0.70 -3.14 11.43
C ASN A 6 1.23 -1.92 12.19
N ARG A 7 2.44 -2.00 12.74
CA ARG A 7 3.09 -0.85 13.38
C ARG A 7 3.41 0.26 12.38
N ALA A 8 3.94 -0.06 11.20
CA ALA A 8 4.19 0.94 10.16
C ALA A 8 2.89 1.65 9.73
N VAL A 9 1.79 0.90 9.59
CA VAL A 9 0.46 1.48 9.35
C VAL A 9 0.05 2.38 10.53
N ALA A 10 0.16 1.91 11.76
CA ALA A 10 -0.22 2.68 12.95
C ALA A 10 0.58 4.00 13.08
N VAL A 11 1.89 3.98 12.81
CA VAL A 11 2.71 5.20 12.72
C VAL A 11 2.21 6.11 11.60
N GLY A 12 1.87 5.54 10.44
CA GLY A 12 1.28 6.29 9.33
C GLY A 12 -0.05 6.98 9.67
N GLU A 13 -0.88 6.36 10.50
CA GLU A 13 -2.12 6.95 10.99
C GLU A 13 -1.90 8.01 12.08
N ALA A 14 -0.91 7.81 12.95
CA ALA A 14 -0.65 8.71 14.08
C ALA A 14 0.17 9.94 13.67
N ASP A 15 1.25 9.72 12.93
CA ASP A 15 2.29 10.72 12.63
C ASP A 15 2.30 11.13 11.15
N GLY A 16 1.39 10.56 10.35
CA GLY A 16 1.22 10.85 8.94
C GLY A 16 1.90 9.84 8.01
N PRO A 17 1.48 9.81 6.73
CA PRO A 17 1.81 8.72 5.80
C PRO A 17 3.32 8.58 5.56
N ARG A 18 4.07 9.68 5.52
CA ARG A 18 5.53 9.65 5.35
C ARG A 18 6.26 9.02 6.53
N ALA A 19 5.79 9.24 7.76
CA ALA A 19 6.33 8.58 8.94
C ALA A 19 6.09 7.06 8.88
N GLY A 20 4.89 6.66 8.44
CA GLY A 20 4.57 5.26 8.17
C GLY A 20 5.47 4.64 7.09
N LEU A 21 5.73 5.36 5.99
CA LEU A 21 6.62 4.92 4.91
C LEU A 21 8.06 4.75 5.41
N ALA A 22 8.56 5.69 6.23
CA ALA A 22 9.88 5.58 6.84
C ALA A 22 9.98 4.37 7.78
N ALA A 23 8.95 4.13 8.60
CA ALA A 23 8.88 2.95 9.46
C ALA A 23 8.79 1.64 8.65
N LEU A 24 8.09 1.66 7.51
CA LEU A 24 7.98 0.52 6.60
C LEU A 24 9.32 0.22 5.91
N ALA A 25 10.06 1.24 5.46
CA ALA A 25 11.34 1.09 4.77
C ALA A 25 12.45 0.46 5.62
N ALA A 26 12.29 0.45 6.95
CA ALA A 26 13.18 -0.26 7.87
C ALA A 26 12.91 -1.77 7.94
N LEU A 27 11.88 -2.27 7.26
CA LEU A 27 11.51 -3.68 7.20
C LEU A 27 12.00 -4.32 5.89
N ASP A 28 12.08 -5.65 5.91
CA ASP A 28 12.36 -6.44 4.71
C ASP A 28 11.17 -6.38 3.74
N ASP A 29 11.44 -6.03 2.48
CA ASP A 29 10.42 -5.86 1.44
C ASP A 29 9.87 -7.19 0.89
N THR A 30 10.51 -8.30 1.24
CA THR A 30 10.04 -9.66 0.93
C THR A 30 8.92 -10.12 1.87
N LEU A 31 8.61 -9.34 2.92
CA LEU A 31 7.53 -9.66 3.84
C LEU A 31 6.18 -9.75 3.10
N PRO A 32 5.35 -10.76 3.38
CA PRO A 32 4.00 -10.83 2.85
C PRO A 32 3.23 -9.55 3.14
N ARG A 33 2.55 -9.00 2.13
CA ARG A 33 1.77 -7.75 2.17
C ARG A 33 2.58 -6.45 2.29
N TYR A 34 3.91 -6.48 2.21
CA TYR A 34 4.73 -5.25 2.20
C TYR A 34 4.25 -4.26 1.11
N ALA A 35 4.11 -4.73 -0.13
CA ALA A 35 3.65 -3.90 -1.25
C ALA A 35 2.23 -3.32 -1.02
N ALA A 36 1.34 -4.06 -0.36
CA ALA A 36 -0.01 -3.58 -0.05
C ALA A 36 0.01 -2.44 0.99
N VAL A 37 0.86 -2.55 2.02
CA VAL A 37 1.04 -1.51 3.04
C VAL A 37 1.71 -0.27 2.45
N ALA A 38 2.74 -0.46 1.62
CA ALA A 38 3.38 0.64 0.90
C ALA A 38 2.37 1.36 -0.01
N ALA A 39 1.56 0.63 -0.78
CA ALA A 39 0.52 1.19 -1.64
C ALA A 39 -0.46 2.06 -0.85
N TYR A 40 -0.90 1.56 0.32
CA TYR A 40 -1.82 2.29 1.20
C TYR A 40 -1.24 3.62 1.69
N LEU A 41 0.01 3.61 2.16
CA LEU A 41 0.65 4.81 2.68
C LEU A 41 0.97 5.84 1.58
N HIS A 42 1.37 5.39 0.38
CA HIS A 42 1.52 6.27 -0.78
C HIS A 42 0.18 6.88 -1.22
N GLU A 43 -0.91 6.12 -1.21
CA GLU A 43 -2.25 6.67 -1.51
C GLU A 43 -2.63 7.77 -0.50
N ARG A 44 -2.26 7.59 0.77
CA ARG A 44 -2.49 8.56 1.84
C ARG A 44 -1.57 9.79 1.74
N ASP A 45 -0.36 9.64 1.21
CA ASP A 45 0.56 10.77 0.93
C ASP A 45 0.20 11.54 -0.35
N GLY A 46 -0.76 11.04 -1.14
CA GLY A 46 -1.18 11.63 -2.41
C GLY A 46 -0.35 11.18 -3.62
N ASP A 47 0.64 10.30 -3.44
CA ASP A 47 1.38 9.67 -4.53
C ASP A 47 0.55 8.52 -5.13
N LEU A 48 -0.47 8.91 -5.90
CA LEU A 48 -1.42 7.99 -6.53
C LEU A 48 -0.74 7.09 -7.58
N ASP A 49 0.38 7.53 -8.16
CA ASP A 49 1.09 6.80 -9.21
C ASP A 49 1.80 5.59 -8.62
N THR A 50 2.58 5.82 -7.57
CA THR A 50 3.24 4.75 -6.83
C THR A 50 2.22 3.82 -6.19
N ALA A 51 1.15 4.37 -5.61
CA ALA A 51 0.08 3.58 -5.00
C ALA A 51 -0.59 2.62 -5.99
N ALA A 52 -0.96 3.09 -7.19
CA ALA A 52 -1.60 2.26 -8.20
C ALA A 52 -0.72 1.07 -8.62
N ARG A 53 0.57 1.33 -8.85
CA ARG A 53 1.55 0.30 -9.23
C ARG A 53 1.70 -0.75 -8.12
N LEU A 54 1.86 -0.30 -6.87
CA LEU A 54 2.07 -1.20 -5.74
C LEU A 54 0.82 -2.02 -5.41
N TYR A 55 -0.39 -1.48 -5.56
CA TYR A 55 -1.61 -2.28 -5.42
C TYR A 55 -1.71 -3.38 -6.49
N ALA A 56 -1.34 -3.09 -7.73
CA ALA A 56 -1.31 -4.09 -8.79
C ALA A 56 -0.26 -5.18 -8.53
N GLU A 57 0.93 -4.80 -8.07
CA GLU A 57 1.98 -5.74 -7.66
C GLU A 57 1.52 -6.64 -6.50
N ALA A 58 0.91 -6.03 -5.47
CA ALA A 58 0.37 -6.77 -4.34
C ALA A 58 -0.72 -7.76 -4.76
N ALA A 59 -1.61 -7.36 -5.68
CA ALA A 59 -2.64 -8.25 -6.23
C ALA A 59 -2.03 -9.46 -6.97
N HIS A 60 -0.95 -9.23 -7.73
CA HIS A 60 -0.24 -10.31 -8.43
C HIS A 60 0.41 -11.30 -7.46
N LYS A 61 0.95 -10.80 -6.33
CA LYS A 61 1.61 -11.62 -5.30
C LYS A 61 0.63 -12.27 -4.30
N ALA A 62 -0.65 -11.91 -4.31
CA ALA A 62 -1.63 -12.40 -3.33
C ALA A 62 -1.86 -13.92 -3.47
N SER A 63 -1.82 -14.61 -2.33
CA SER A 63 -1.94 -16.06 -2.24
C SER A 63 -3.38 -16.57 -2.27
N ASP A 64 -4.36 -15.70 -2.01
CA ASP A 64 -5.78 -16.03 -2.06
C ASP A 64 -6.59 -15.06 -2.95
N LEU A 65 -7.72 -15.56 -3.45
CA LEU A 65 -8.55 -14.85 -4.41
C LEU A 65 -9.22 -13.61 -3.81
N ALA A 66 -9.64 -13.68 -2.54
CA ALA A 66 -10.31 -12.57 -1.88
C ALA A 66 -9.37 -11.36 -1.70
N GLU A 67 -8.12 -11.62 -1.29
CA GLU A 67 -7.07 -10.61 -1.18
C GLU A 67 -6.71 -10.04 -2.56
N ARG A 68 -6.53 -10.90 -3.58
CA ARG A 68 -6.26 -10.46 -4.95
C ARG A 68 -7.36 -9.54 -5.49
N ASP A 69 -8.62 -9.91 -5.30
CA ASP A 69 -9.78 -9.15 -5.76
C ASP A 69 -9.85 -7.79 -5.04
N HIS A 70 -9.64 -7.78 -3.72
CA HIS A 70 -9.57 -6.55 -2.94
C HIS A 70 -8.49 -5.61 -3.48
N LEU A 71 -7.27 -6.10 -3.68
CA LEU A 71 -6.13 -5.31 -4.13
C LEU A 71 -6.32 -4.81 -5.57
N THR A 72 -6.89 -5.64 -6.45
CA THR A 72 -7.24 -5.25 -7.83
C THR A 72 -8.25 -4.10 -7.84
N ARG A 73 -9.28 -4.15 -6.99
CA ARG A 73 -10.24 -3.06 -6.84
C ARG A 73 -9.60 -1.79 -6.27
N ARG A 74 -8.65 -1.91 -5.33
CA ARG A 74 -7.88 -0.74 -4.84
C ARG A 74 -7.09 -0.11 -5.99
N ALA A 75 -6.36 -0.90 -6.78
CA ALA A 75 -5.61 -0.41 -7.95
C ALA A 75 -6.52 0.31 -8.95
N ALA A 76 -7.67 -0.27 -9.29
CA ALA A 76 -8.64 0.36 -10.19
C ALA A 76 -9.14 1.71 -9.66
N ARG A 77 -9.54 1.78 -8.38
CA ARG A 77 -10.01 3.03 -7.76
C ARG A 77 -8.93 4.11 -7.78
N VAL A 78 -7.69 3.78 -7.41
CA VAL A 78 -6.58 4.74 -7.39
C VAL A 78 -6.29 5.25 -8.81
N ASN A 79 -6.35 4.38 -9.82
CA ASN A 79 -6.19 4.78 -11.22
C ASN A 79 -7.29 5.75 -11.70
N SER A 80 -8.53 5.58 -11.25
CA SER A 80 -9.60 6.55 -11.53
C SER A 80 -9.29 7.91 -10.89
N ARG A 81 -8.95 7.93 -9.60
CA ARG A 81 -8.57 9.17 -8.88
C ARG A 81 -7.38 9.89 -9.51
N ARG A 82 -6.35 9.15 -9.94
CA ARG A 82 -5.18 9.70 -10.65
C ARG A 82 -5.57 10.44 -11.93
N ARG A 83 -6.58 9.95 -12.65
CA ARG A 83 -7.06 10.60 -13.88
C ARG A 83 -7.85 11.87 -13.61
N GLU A 84 -8.52 11.96 -12.47
CA GLU A 84 -9.31 13.14 -12.06
C GLU A 84 -8.43 14.30 -11.59
N VAL A 85 -7.25 14.00 -11.03
CA VAL A 85 -6.31 15.01 -10.51
C VAL A 85 -5.37 15.56 -11.59
N ARG A 86 -5.34 14.93 -12.78
CA ARG A 86 -4.48 15.32 -13.90
C ARG A 86 -5.17 16.29 -14.84
#